data_AF-A0A7Y3P9Z2-F1
#
_entry.id   AF-A0A7Y3P9Z2-F1
#
_cell.length_a   1.000
_cell.length_b   1.000
_cell.length_c   1.000
_cell.angle_alpha   90.00
_cell.angle_beta   90.00
_cell.angle_gamma   90.00
#
_symmetry.space_group_name_H-M   'P 1'
#
loop_
_entity.id
_entity.type
_entity.pdbx_description
1 polymer ?
#
loop_
_entity_poly.entity_id
_entity_poly.type
_entity_poly.pdbx_seq_one_letter_code
_entity_poly.pdbx_strand_id
1 'polypeptide(L)'
;MSVTMNPVARTPPNERRLHVGLAVAELLCVSAFAVELDRALAGNTLSWIYTVEWPFLGGYAVYAWRRFLREERGGDPANPVPELDDSTQRQLDAWNAYLDEVHHGRPGDSEEPPSRN
;
A
#
# COMPACT_ATOMS: atom_id res chain seq x y z
N MET A 1 18.36 -34.15 6.57
CA MET A 1 17.11 -33.82 5.85
C MET A 1 17.24 -32.41 5.32
N SER A 2 17.57 -32.27 4.03
CA SER A 2 17.83 -30.96 3.42
C SER A 2 16.50 -30.34 2.98
N VAL A 3 16.05 -29.29 3.67
CA VAL A 3 14.86 -28.52 3.29
C VAL A 3 15.24 -27.67 2.08
N THR A 4 14.73 -28.03 0.91
CA THR A 4 14.89 -27.24 -0.31
C THR A 4 13.92 -26.07 -0.25
N MET A 5 14.41 -24.90 0.15
CA MET A 5 13.64 -23.65 0.16
C MET A 5 13.30 -23.29 -1.28
N ASN A 6 12.02 -23.37 -1.65
CA ASN A 6 11.52 -23.06 -2.99
C ASN A 6 11.62 -21.53 -3.20
N PRO A 7 12.32 -21.01 -4.23
CA PRO A 7 12.37 -19.59 -4.47
C PRO A 7 10.97 -19.12 -4.89
N VAL A 8 10.27 -18.42 -4.00
CA VAL A 8 9.05 -17.69 -4.33
C VAL A 8 9.43 -16.67 -5.40
N ALA A 9 9.15 -16.99 -6.66
CA ALA A 9 9.28 -16.07 -7.76
C ALA A 9 8.28 -14.92 -7.54
N ARG A 10 8.77 -13.79 -7.03
CA ARG A 10 8.02 -12.53 -7.02
C ARG A 10 7.93 -12.04 -8.45
N THR A 11 6.88 -12.42 -9.18
CA THR A 11 6.48 -11.69 -10.39
C THR A 11 6.24 -10.22 -9.98
N PRO A 12 6.65 -9.20 -10.75
CA PRO A 12 6.28 -7.81 -10.46
C PRO A 12 5.04 -7.37 -11.27
N PRO A 13 3.82 -7.51 -10.72
CA PRO A 13 2.59 -6.96 -11.32
C PRO A 13 2.30 -5.50 -10.90
N ASN A 14 3.19 -4.86 -10.15
CA ASN A 14 2.91 -3.64 -9.40
C ASN A 14 3.21 -2.35 -10.18
N GLU A 15 4.31 -2.31 -10.94
CA GLU A 15 4.72 -1.11 -11.70
C GLU A 15 3.65 -0.67 -12.73
N ARG A 16 2.99 -1.63 -13.42
CA ARG A 16 1.89 -1.32 -14.34
C ARG A 16 0.70 -0.66 -13.65
N ARG A 17 0.38 -1.10 -12.42
CA ARG A 17 -0.74 -0.53 -11.64
C ARG A 17 -0.42 0.88 -11.19
N LEU A 18 0.85 1.15 -10.84
CA LEU A 18 1.30 2.51 -10.52
C LEU A 18 1.15 3.45 -11.72
N HIS A 19 1.56 3.02 -12.92
CA HIS A 19 1.40 3.83 -14.13
C HIS A 19 -0.08 4.07 -14.49
N VAL A 20 -0.93 3.06 -14.36
CA VAL A 20 -2.38 3.21 -14.59
C VAL A 20 -2.99 4.16 -13.58
N GLY A 21 -2.62 4.06 -12.31
CA GLY A 21 -3.06 4.98 -11.26
C GLY A 21 -2.69 6.43 -11.57
N LEU A 22 -1.45 6.67 -12.00
CA LEU A 22 -1.01 8.00 -12.43
C LEU A 22 -1.82 8.50 -13.63
N ALA A 23 -1.99 7.68 -14.67
CA ALA A 23 -2.71 8.06 -15.87
C ALA A 23 -4.17 8.45 -15.58
N VAL A 24 -4.84 7.70 -14.70
CA VAL A 24 -6.21 8.01 -14.26
C VAL A 24 -6.25 9.31 -13.46
N ALA A 25 -5.32 9.54 -12.54
CA ALA A 25 -5.28 10.75 -11.74
C ALA A 25 -5.02 12.01 -12.58
N GLU A 26 -4.08 11.92 -13.53
CA GLU A 26 -3.79 12.99 -14.50
C GLU A 26 -4.98 13.28 -15.40
N LEU A 27 -5.62 12.25 -15.96
CA LEU A 27 -6.82 12.44 -16.78
C LEU A 27 -7.94 13.15 -16.01
N LEU A 28 -8.17 12.78 -14.74
CA LEU A 28 -9.15 13.44 -13.88
C LEU A 28 -8.78 14.90 -13.61
N CYS A 29 -7.52 15.20 -13.27
CA CYS A 29 -7.09 16.58 -13.02
C CYS A 29 -7.17 17.46 -14.26
N VAL A 30 -6.70 16.96 -15.41
CA VAL A 30 -6.70 17.73 -16.67
C VAL A 30 -8.12 18.00 -17.15
N SER A 31 -9.00 17.00 -17.08
CA SER A 31 -10.41 17.16 -17.48
C SER A 31 -11.16 18.12 -16.55
N ALA A 32 -10.97 18.00 -15.23
CA ALA A 32 -11.59 18.91 -14.26
C ALA A 32 -11.06 20.34 -14.41
N PHE A 33 -9.75 20.51 -14.64
CA PHE A 33 -9.16 21.81 -14.95
C PHE A 33 -9.78 22.45 -16.19
N ALA A 34 -9.93 21.68 -17.29
CA ALA A 34 -10.49 22.20 -18.53
C ALA A 34 -11.94 22.68 -18.36
N VAL A 35 -12.77 21.91 -17.64
CA VAL A 35 -14.17 22.30 -17.36
C VAL A 35 -14.24 23.54 -16.48
N GLU A 36 -13.45 23.60 -15.41
CA GLU A 36 -13.49 24.76 -14.51
C GLU A 36 -12.87 26.01 -15.13
N LEU A 37 -11.88 25.86 -16.01
CA LEU A 37 -11.34 26.99 -16.79
C LEU A 37 -12.39 27.57 -17.73
N ASP A 38 -13.12 26.73 -18.46
CA ASP A 38 -14.23 27.16 -19.33
C ASP A 38 -15.31 27.89 -18.52
N ARG A 39 -15.68 27.35 -17.34
CA ARG A 39 -16.64 27.98 -16.42
C ARG A 39 -16.15 29.29 -15.82
N ALA A 40 -14.86 29.40 -15.50
CA ALA A 40 -14.26 30.63 -14.99
C ALA A 40 -14.29 31.74 -16.05
N LEU A 41 -13.97 31.39 -17.31
CA LEU A 41 -14.07 32.29 -18.45
C LEU A 41 -15.51 32.69 -18.78
N ALA A 42 -16.48 31.80 -18.52
CA ALA A 42 -17.91 32.10 -18.61
C ALA A 42 -18.43 33.05 -17.49
N GLY A 43 -17.55 33.53 -16.60
CA GLY A 43 -17.87 34.55 -15.60
C GLY A 43 -18.18 34.00 -14.20
N ASN A 44 -17.96 32.71 -13.93
CA ASN A 44 -18.11 32.15 -12.59
C ASN A 44 -16.85 32.37 -11.75
N THR A 45 -16.86 33.37 -10.88
CA THR A 45 -15.70 33.73 -10.06
C THR A 45 -15.23 32.62 -9.13
N LEU A 46 -16.12 31.73 -8.67
CA LEU A 46 -15.77 30.58 -7.83
C LEU A 46 -14.92 29.54 -8.58
N SER A 47 -15.09 29.42 -9.90
CA SER A 47 -14.37 28.43 -10.70
C SER A 47 -12.86 28.67 -10.72
N TRP A 48 -12.40 29.93 -10.51
CA TRP A 48 -10.97 30.27 -10.46
C TRP A 48 -10.18 29.51 -9.40
N ILE A 49 -10.76 29.27 -8.22
CA ILE A 49 -10.10 28.52 -7.15
C ILE A 49 -9.84 27.10 -7.63
N TYR A 50 -10.86 26.48 -8.22
CA TYR A 50 -10.77 25.12 -8.74
C TYR A 50 -9.76 25.02 -9.88
N THR A 51 -9.66 26.04 -10.74
CA THR A 51 -8.65 26.10 -11.81
C THR A 51 -7.21 26.01 -11.26
N VAL A 52 -6.96 26.49 -10.03
CA VAL A 52 -5.64 26.39 -9.37
C VAL A 52 -5.52 25.11 -8.54
N GLU A 53 -6.61 24.67 -7.92
CA GLU A 53 -6.66 23.48 -7.07
C GLU A 53 -6.42 22.19 -7.87
N TRP A 54 -7.02 22.04 -9.05
CA TRP A 54 -6.88 20.82 -9.87
C TRP A 54 -5.43 20.54 -10.30
N PRO A 55 -4.65 21.52 -10.81
CA PRO A 55 -3.21 21.34 -11.06
C PRO A 55 -2.43 20.95 -9.80
N PHE A 56 -2.79 21.50 -8.64
CA PHE A 56 -2.12 21.18 -7.37
C PHE A 56 -2.37 19.72 -6.97
N LEU A 57 -3.60 19.23 -7.12
CA LEU A 57 -3.95 17.82 -6.93
C LEU A 57 -3.25 16.91 -7.94
N GLY A 58 -3.13 17.32 -9.20
CA GLY A 58 -2.39 16.58 -10.23
C GLY A 58 -0.91 16.44 -9.88
N GLY A 59 -0.28 17.55 -9.48
CA GLY A 59 1.09 17.55 -8.97
C GLY A 59 1.28 16.66 -7.74
N TYR A 60 0.31 16.67 -6.81
CA TYR A 60 0.32 15.78 -5.65
C TYR A 60 0.18 14.30 -6.04
N ALA A 61 -0.65 13.97 -7.04
CA ALA A 61 -0.76 12.61 -7.55
C ALA A 61 0.57 12.11 -8.15
N VAL A 62 1.29 12.96 -8.90
CA VAL A 62 2.65 12.65 -9.40
C VAL A 62 3.62 12.42 -8.25
N TYR A 63 3.55 13.25 -7.20
CA TYR A 63 4.38 13.07 -6.00
C TYR A 63 4.10 11.74 -5.30
N ALA A 64 2.83 11.41 -5.06
CA ALA A 64 2.41 10.16 -4.45
C ALA A 64 2.84 8.96 -5.32
N TRP A 65 2.67 9.03 -6.63
CA TRP A 65 3.16 8.02 -7.56
C TRP A 65 4.68 7.80 -7.44
N ARG A 66 5.47 8.88 -7.40
CA ARG A 66 6.93 8.79 -7.18
C ARG A 66 7.29 8.21 -5.81
N ARG A 67 6.49 8.50 -4.77
CA ARG A 67 6.64 7.91 -3.44
C ARG A 67 6.39 6.39 -3.49
N PHE A 68 5.29 5.95 -4.09
CA PHE A 68 4.98 4.52 -4.25
C PHE A 68 6.03 3.78 -5.09
N LEU A 69 6.55 4.39 -6.16
CA LEU A 69 7.67 3.79 -6.91
C LEU A 69 8.93 3.61 -6.07
N ARG A 70 9.22 4.54 -5.14
CA ARG A 70 10.36 4.41 -4.22
C ARG A 70 10.15 3.29 -3.21
N GLU A 71 8.94 3.17 -2.67
CA GLU A 71 8.56 2.10 -1.74
C GLU A 71 8.62 0.72 -2.42
N GLU A 72 8.08 0.57 -3.63
CA GLU A 72 8.13 -0.68 -4.40
C GLU A 72 9.55 -1.08 -4.79
N ARG A 73 10.44 -0.11 -5.02
CA ARG A 73 11.86 -0.34 -5.32
C ARG A 73 12.71 -0.62 -4.07
N GLY A 74 12.08 -0.79 -2.91
CA GLY A 74 12.74 -1.15 -1.65
C GLY A 74 13.51 0.01 -1.01
N GLY A 75 13.23 1.24 -1.43
CA GLY A 75 13.98 2.42 -1.01
C GLY A 75 13.12 3.39 -0.21
N ASP A 76 12.82 3.05 1.04
CA ASP A 76 12.62 4.07 2.06
C ASP A 76 13.81 4.05 3.03
N PRO A 77 14.90 4.80 2.78
CA PRO A 77 15.98 4.93 3.74
C PRO A 77 15.52 5.61 5.05
N ALA A 78 14.33 6.22 5.08
CA ALA A 78 13.76 6.82 6.28
C ALA A 78 13.06 5.81 7.20
N ASN A 79 12.82 4.57 6.73
CA ASN A 79 12.41 3.48 7.60
C ASN A 79 13.48 2.39 7.57
N PRO A 80 14.69 2.65 8.14
CA PRO A 80 15.58 1.56 8.45
C PRO A 80 14.78 0.63 9.36
N VAL A 81 14.58 -0.62 8.92
CA VAL A 81 14.12 -1.67 9.82
C VAL A 81 15.07 -1.58 11.00
N PRO A 82 14.60 -1.21 12.21
CA PRO A 82 15.48 -1.09 13.34
C PRO A 82 16.25 -2.41 13.44
N GLU A 83 17.57 -2.35 13.52
CA GLU A 83 18.37 -3.53 13.81
C GLU A 83 17.84 -4.07 15.14
N LEU A 84 17.09 -5.18 15.06
CA LEU A 84 16.40 -5.71 16.21
C LEU A 84 17.46 -6.19 17.18
N ASP A 85 17.39 -5.73 18.42
CA ASP A 85 18.26 -6.28 19.46
C ASP A 85 18.02 -7.79 19.59
N ASP A 86 19.03 -8.52 20.09
CA ASP A 86 18.97 -9.97 20.20
C ASP A 86 17.77 -10.48 21.01
N SER A 87 17.25 -9.70 21.98
CA SER A 87 16.05 -10.09 22.73
C SER A 87 14.78 -9.98 21.91
N THR A 88 14.66 -8.94 21.10
CA THR A 88 13.54 -8.72 20.20
C THR A 88 13.55 -9.75 19.07
N GLN A 89 14.72 -10.07 18.52
CA GLN A 89 14.87 -11.14 17.52
C GLN A 89 14.41 -12.49 18.07
N ARG A 90 14.84 -12.86 19.29
CA ARG A 90 14.37 -14.08 19.98
C ARG A 90 12.86 -14.10 20.19
N GLN A 91 12.27 -12.97 20.54
CA GLN A 91 10.84 -12.86 20.76
C GLN A 91 10.06 -13.02 19.44
N LEU A 92 10.57 -12.47 18.33
CA LEU A 92 10.01 -12.61 17.00
C LEU A 92 10.04 -14.07 16.53
N ASP A 93 11.15 -14.76 16.75
CA ASP A 93 11.33 -16.17 16.40
C ASP A 93 10.35 -17.05 17.19
N ALA A 94 10.20 -16.81 18.50
CA ALA A 94 9.25 -17.53 19.35
C ALA A 94 7.79 -17.30 18.90
N TRP A 95 7.44 -16.06 18.54
CA TRP A 95 6.13 -15.72 18.02
C TRP A 95 5.84 -16.38 16.67
N ASN A 96 6.80 -16.38 15.75
CA ASN A 96 6.65 -17.04 14.45
C ASN A 96 6.48 -18.56 14.61
N ALA A 97 7.21 -19.19 15.54
CA ALA A 97 7.06 -20.61 15.85
C ALA A 97 5.66 -20.94 16.42
N TYR A 98 5.15 -20.09 17.31
CA TYR A 98 3.78 -20.21 17.82
C TYR A 98 2.73 -20.06 16.70
N LEU A 99 2.91 -19.09 15.80
CA LEU A 99 2.00 -18.90 14.67
C LEU A 99 2.01 -20.09 13.72
N ASP A 100 3.16 -20.71 13.49
CA ASP A 100 3.27 -21.93 12.68
C ASP A 100 2.46 -23.08 13.31
N GLU A 101 2.61 -23.29 14.63
CA GLU A 101 1.83 -24.28 15.39
C GLU A 101 0.31 -24.04 15.29
N VAL A 102 -0.13 -22.79 15.40
CA VAL A 102 -1.56 -22.43 15.30
C VAL A 102 -2.08 -22.58 13.87
N HIS A 103 -1.33 -22.12 12.85
CA HIS A 103 -1.73 -22.28 11.45
C HIS A 103 -1.74 -23.74 11.01
N HIS A 104 -0.95 -24.60 11.66
CA HIS A 104 -0.96 -26.05 11.46
C HIS A 104 -2.13 -26.77 12.12
N GLY A 105 -3.02 -26.06 12.84
CA GLY A 105 -4.35 -26.48 13.24
C GLY A 105 -4.50 -27.97 13.55
N ARG A 106 -4.35 -28.34 14.82
CA ARG A 106 -4.74 -29.67 15.32
C ARG A 106 -6.17 -29.97 14.85
N PRO A 107 -6.43 -31.07 14.12
CA PRO A 107 -7.79 -31.50 13.83
C PRO A 107 -8.44 -31.92 15.17
N GLY A 108 -9.27 -31.07 15.77
CA GLY A 108 -9.85 -31.40 17.09
C GLY A 108 -10.76 -30.38 17.78
N ASP A 109 -10.91 -29.14 17.31
CA ASP A 109 -11.76 -28.15 18.00
C ASP A 109 -13.26 -28.35 17.73
N SER A 110 -13.75 -29.57 17.92
CA SER A 110 -15.17 -29.95 17.99
C SER A 110 -15.51 -30.55 19.37
N GLU A 111 -14.85 -30.14 20.46
CA GLU A 111 -15.25 -30.54 21.81
C GLU A 111 -16.03 -29.41 22.52
N GLU A 112 -17.33 -29.61 22.45
CA GLU A 112 -18.47 -29.14 23.24
C GLU A 112 -18.14 -28.59 24.66
N PRO A 113 -18.76 -27.47 25.08
CA PRO A 113 -18.54 -26.91 26.41
C PRO A 113 -19.14 -27.83 27.49
N PRO A 114 -18.42 -28.13 28.59
CA PRO A 114 -18.93 -29.02 29.63
C PRO A 114 -20.11 -28.38 30.37
N SER A 115 -21.28 -29.02 30.26
CA SER A 115 -22.49 -28.72 31.02
C SER A 115 -22.23 -28.94 32.52
N ARG A 116 -22.35 -27.86 33.29
CA ARG A 116 -22.22 -27.83 34.75
C ARG A 116 -23.53 -28.32 35.38
N ASN A 117 -23.52 -29.53 35.95
CA ASN A 117 -24.51 -30.00 36.94
C ASN A 117 -24.05 -29.63 38.35
#